data_AF-A0AAD1U8B3-F1
#
_entry.id   AF-A0AAD1U8B3-F1
#
_cell.length_a   1.000
_cell.length_b   1.000
_cell.length_c   1.000
_cell.angle_alpha   90.00
_cell.angle_beta   90.00
_cell.angle_gamma   90.00
#
_symmetry.space_group_name_H-M   'P 1'
#
loop_
_entity.id
_entity.type
_entity.pdbx_description
1 polymer ?
#
loop_
_entity_poly.entity_id
_entity_poly.type
_entity_poly.pdbx_seq_one_letter_code
_entity_poly.pdbx_strand_id
1 'polypeptide(L)'
;MEDPDAINNLEKEISKKEEKKKPKSKNNIPLLVSPQQAETVELDLESPRFKQAMENLQFTEEDFKKKYNKKNSQSDFRQHPNDTKDVLEIRKKHYYSRMMDTINQVLMERRKIKLGRVKIKNDSTPSKQESLGLSMYKSQKKILSTSPKAVVKRKVEIMVQNQEDQNYKNMKKELQKKAIQDQGPSKIEIMKFKQTQKIQEANKKRRELELLNQRKIDEYKEVIDKKERRIEEFKSRKMLARRPSQASSPSMRHVQSQENIDYLSLLDQIEERCKEANTRKNKEVKQKAAEVQKKNLETQRKLQHFYKSENKIEKNRQLEFQQKRLKQHLKETGRIRSEQKLRNQLKNQTSAANKRREDLNAEEKLEQLMKKMKNNENNIEKFKAQKEHEFFLKREIRRLKEEDFLKMKERQKRLEFIRKMDILNKEKMHDNYIKRNKTQIERFKKSRMRRTVKEMFDKQKLFQTMVNMNASRMSPKKFLKSQNLELNVQFRDPPKLKEEDQD
;
A
#
# COMPACT_ATOMS: atom_id res chain seq x y z
N MET A 1 71.60 -2.49 -11.33
CA MET A 1 70.97 -1.16 -11.30
C MET A 1 69.60 -1.35 -11.90
N GLU A 2 68.56 -1.36 -11.07
CA GLU A 2 67.20 -1.59 -11.53
C GLU A 2 66.66 -0.34 -12.23
N ASP A 3 66.02 -0.56 -13.37
CA ASP A 3 65.64 0.45 -14.35
C ASP A 3 64.48 1.32 -13.78
N PRO A 4 64.68 2.64 -13.57
CA PRO A 4 63.68 3.50 -12.94
C PRO A 4 62.36 3.61 -13.74
N ASP A 5 62.39 3.26 -15.03
CA ASP A 5 61.21 3.24 -15.90
C ASP A 5 60.31 2.01 -15.68
N ALA A 6 60.84 0.93 -15.10
CA ALA A 6 60.06 -0.26 -14.75
C ALA A 6 59.15 -0.01 -13.53
N ILE A 7 59.63 0.77 -12.55
CA ILE A 7 58.88 1.12 -11.33
C ILE A 7 57.72 2.06 -11.68
N ASN A 8 57.95 3.05 -12.55
CA ASN A 8 56.93 4.01 -12.98
C ASN A 8 55.80 3.36 -13.82
N ASN A 9 56.11 2.31 -14.57
CA ASN A 9 55.10 1.54 -15.30
C ASN A 9 54.32 0.57 -14.40
N LEU A 10 54.94 0.02 -13.36
CA LEU A 10 54.24 -0.76 -12.33
C LEU A 10 53.29 0.11 -11.50
N GLU A 11 53.66 1.33 -11.11
CA GLU A 11 52.75 2.25 -10.40
C GLU A 11 51.57 2.70 -11.28
N LYS A 12 51.78 2.89 -12.59
CA LYS A 12 50.69 3.17 -13.55
C LYS A 12 49.79 1.96 -13.82
N GLU A 13 50.31 0.74 -13.79
CA GLU A 13 49.49 -0.47 -13.91
C GLU A 13 48.71 -0.80 -12.63
N ILE A 14 49.27 -0.53 -11.45
CA ILE A 14 48.57 -0.71 -10.17
C ILE A 14 47.44 0.32 -10.05
N SER A 15 47.68 1.58 -10.46
CA SER A 15 46.64 2.63 -10.49
C SER A 15 45.48 2.31 -11.46
N LYS A 16 45.74 1.63 -12.59
CA LYS A 16 44.69 1.20 -13.53
C LYS A 16 43.94 -0.07 -13.10
N LYS A 17 44.51 -0.90 -12.22
CA LYS A 17 43.85 -2.12 -11.70
C LYS A 17 43.01 -1.88 -10.45
N GLU A 18 43.13 -0.71 -9.80
CA GLU A 18 42.28 -0.30 -8.68
C GLU A 18 40.98 0.44 -9.06
N GLU A 19 40.70 0.69 -10.34
CA GLU A 19 39.33 0.93 -10.83
C GLU A 19 38.51 -0.38 -10.84
N LYS A 20 38.51 -1.07 -9.68
CA LYS A 20 37.56 -2.12 -9.34
C LYS A 20 36.18 -1.48 -9.39
N LYS A 21 35.45 -1.76 -10.48
CA LYS A 21 34.00 -1.68 -10.66
C LYS A 21 33.30 -1.14 -9.41
N LYS A 22 33.20 0.20 -9.27
CA LYS A 22 32.35 0.82 -8.24
C LYS A 22 31.00 0.11 -8.33
N PRO A 23 30.51 -0.52 -7.24
CA PRO A 23 29.25 -1.25 -7.27
C PRO A 23 28.21 -0.30 -7.85
N LYS A 24 27.55 -0.70 -8.95
CA LYS A 24 26.53 0.11 -9.61
C LYS A 24 25.53 0.54 -8.53
N SER A 25 25.53 1.82 -8.16
CA SER A 25 24.72 2.34 -7.07
C SER A 25 23.27 1.94 -7.35
N LYS A 26 22.64 1.26 -6.40
CA LYS A 26 21.23 0.85 -6.52
C LYS A 26 20.39 2.12 -6.51
N ASN A 27 20.15 2.66 -7.71
CA ASN A 27 19.54 3.98 -7.94
C ASN A 27 18.07 4.12 -7.49
N ASN A 28 17.51 3.10 -6.83
CA ASN A 28 16.15 3.09 -6.29
C ASN A 28 16.20 2.93 -4.77
N ILE A 29 16.47 4.03 -4.08
CA ILE A 29 16.41 4.07 -2.62
C ILE A 29 14.93 4.15 -2.22
N PRO A 30 14.41 3.23 -1.38
CA PRO A 30 13.06 3.32 -0.80
C PRO A 30 12.94 4.57 0.10
N LEU A 31 11.72 4.94 0.48
CA LEU A 31 11.58 6.01 1.49
C LEU A 31 12.11 5.47 2.82
N LEU A 32 12.83 6.31 3.54
CA LEU A 32 13.39 5.96 4.83
C LEU A 32 12.28 5.99 5.87
N VAL A 33 12.18 4.95 6.69
CA VAL A 33 11.14 4.77 7.73
C VAL A 33 11.73 4.93 9.12
N SER A 34 13.02 4.58 9.33
CA SER A 34 13.67 4.70 10.63
C SER A 34 14.95 5.55 10.59
N PRO A 35 15.33 6.21 11.70
CA PRO A 35 16.59 6.95 11.80
C PRO A 35 17.83 6.09 11.50
N GLN A 36 17.80 4.81 11.88
CA GLN A 36 18.88 3.85 11.62
C GLN A 36 19.09 3.61 10.11
N GLN A 37 18.01 3.67 9.32
CA GLN A 37 18.12 3.62 7.85
C GLN A 37 18.76 4.88 7.30
N ALA A 38 18.50 6.05 7.89
CA ALA A 38 19.13 7.30 7.47
C ALA A 38 20.65 7.27 7.61
N GLU A 39 21.15 6.61 8.65
CA GLU A 39 22.59 6.51 8.95
C GLU A 39 23.30 5.48 8.07
N THR A 40 22.59 4.44 7.65
CA THR A 40 23.16 3.31 6.87
C THR A 40 23.02 3.49 5.36
N VAL A 41 22.13 4.38 4.91
CA VAL A 41 21.86 4.59 3.49
C VAL A 41 22.86 5.55 2.88
N GLU A 42 23.76 5.03 2.05
CA GLU A 42 24.65 5.87 1.23
C GLU A 42 23.84 6.62 0.15
N LEU A 43 23.67 7.93 0.35
CA LEU A 43 23.05 8.82 -0.63
C LEU A 43 24.08 9.21 -1.70
N ASP A 44 23.79 8.83 -2.94
CA ASP A 44 24.56 9.25 -4.13
C ASP A 44 24.25 10.71 -4.48
N LEU A 45 24.90 11.65 -3.78
CA LEU A 45 24.75 13.10 -3.96
C LEU A 45 25.26 13.58 -5.32
N GLU A 46 26.16 12.82 -5.95
CA GLU A 46 26.71 13.13 -7.27
C GLU A 46 25.73 12.81 -8.41
N SER A 47 24.71 12.00 -8.15
CA SER A 47 23.69 11.64 -9.12
C SER A 47 23.03 12.89 -9.72
N PRO A 48 23.03 13.07 -11.06
CA PRO A 48 22.44 14.25 -11.70
C PRO A 48 20.96 14.48 -11.33
N ARG A 49 20.22 13.39 -11.14
CA ARG A 49 18.81 13.44 -10.71
C ARG A 49 18.65 13.87 -9.25
N PHE A 50 19.63 13.56 -8.41
CA PHE A 50 19.63 13.97 -7.02
C PHE A 50 19.97 15.46 -6.91
N LYS A 51 20.98 15.94 -7.65
CA LYS A 51 21.28 17.37 -7.78
C LYS A 51 20.07 18.18 -8.25
N GLN A 52 19.41 17.74 -9.32
CA GLN A 52 18.19 18.39 -9.81
C GLN A 52 17.04 18.34 -8.79
N ALA A 53 16.90 17.25 -8.02
CA ALA A 53 15.89 17.16 -6.96
C ALA A 53 16.15 18.15 -5.82
N MET A 54 17.42 18.34 -5.44
CA MET A 54 17.82 19.35 -4.44
C MET A 54 17.56 20.76 -4.96
N GLU A 55 17.90 21.03 -6.22
CA GLU A 55 17.67 22.32 -6.88
C GLU A 55 16.17 22.68 -6.92
N ASN A 56 15.31 21.74 -7.33
CA ASN A 56 13.85 21.92 -7.33
C ASN A 56 13.29 22.26 -5.93
N LEU A 57 13.92 21.76 -4.87
CA LEU A 57 13.53 21.98 -3.48
C LEU A 57 14.27 23.16 -2.83
N GLN A 58 15.10 23.89 -3.59
CA GLN A 58 15.93 25.00 -3.11
C GLN A 58 16.88 24.60 -1.98
N PHE A 59 17.38 23.35 -1.99
CA PHE A 59 18.44 22.91 -1.09
C PHE A 59 19.80 23.04 -1.75
N THR A 60 20.75 23.68 -1.06
CA THR A 60 22.16 23.66 -1.47
C THR A 60 22.80 22.32 -1.08
N GLU A 61 23.77 21.86 -1.87
CA GLU A 61 24.50 20.62 -1.59
C GLU A 61 25.24 20.71 -0.24
N GLU A 62 25.73 21.90 0.11
CA GLU A 62 26.41 22.18 1.38
C GLU A 62 25.46 22.08 2.58
N ASP A 63 24.26 22.67 2.50
CA ASP A 63 23.27 22.57 3.57
C ASP A 63 22.80 21.13 3.78
N PHE A 64 22.62 20.40 2.67
CA PHE A 64 22.23 19.00 2.74
C PHE A 64 23.34 18.14 3.36
N LYS A 65 24.60 18.32 2.93
CA LYS A 65 25.76 17.65 3.53
C LYS A 65 25.93 18.02 5.00
N LYS A 66 25.74 19.29 5.38
CA LYS A 66 25.86 19.75 6.76
C LYS A 66 24.79 19.14 7.65
N LYS A 67 23.56 18.97 7.15
CA LYS A 67 22.49 18.26 7.87
C LYS A 67 22.74 16.75 7.93
N TYR A 68 23.22 16.16 6.85
CA TYR A 68 23.44 14.72 6.76
C TYR A 68 24.67 14.26 7.56
N ASN A 69 25.76 15.01 7.51
CA ASN A 69 27.05 14.69 8.16
C ASN A 69 27.17 15.24 9.58
N LYS A 70 26.12 15.86 10.14
CA LYS A 70 26.18 16.34 11.53
C LYS A 70 26.40 15.12 12.43
N LYS A 71 27.63 15.00 12.95
CA LYS A 71 28.06 13.82 13.69
C LYS A 71 27.15 13.65 14.91
N ASN A 72 26.79 12.40 15.20
CA ASN A 72 25.88 12.01 16.29
C ASN A 72 26.39 12.29 17.72
N SER A 73 27.40 13.15 17.87
CA SER A 73 27.95 13.50 19.16
C SER A 73 26.92 14.25 19.98
N GLN A 74 26.70 13.83 21.24
CA GLN A 74 25.78 14.51 22.15
C GLN A 74 26.15 15.99 22.36
N SER A 75 27.43 16.35 22.16
CA SER A 75 27.91 17.74 22.21
C SER A 75 27.16 18.66 21.24
N ASP A 76 26.80 18.17 20.05
CA ASP A 76 26.32 19.01 18.96
C ASP A 76 24.83 19.41 19.10
N PHE A 77 24.17 18.85 20.11
CA PHE A 77 22.78 19.12 20.49
C PHE A 77 22.67 19.90 21.81
N ARG A 78 23.80 20.15 22.47
CA ARG A 78 23.88 20.89 23.73
C ARG A 78 23.92 22.38 23.42
N GLN A 79 22.88 23.10 23.84
CA GLN A 79 22.78 24.56 23.71
C GLN A 79 23.14 25.25 25.02
N HIS A 80 22.86 24.58 26.14
CA HIS A 80 23.20 25.06 27.48
C HIS A 80 24.02 24.00 28.23
N PRO A 81 25.00 24.41 29.05
CA PRO A 81 25.82 23.49 29.85
C PRO A 81 25.00 22.66 30.85
N ASN A 82 23.78 23.09 31.17
CA ASN A 82 22.86 22.41 32.09
C ASN A 82 21.75 21.62 31.38
N ASP A 83 21.83 21.42 30.06
CA ASP A 83 20.85 20.57 29.37
C ASP A 83 20.89 19.14 29.93
N THR A 84 19.73 18.66 30.40
CA THR A 84 19.56 17.29 30.90
C THR A 84 19.63 16.28 29.76
N LYS A 85 19.94 15.02 30.09
CA LYS A 85 20.03 13.93 29.11
C LYS A 85 18.73 13.78 28.29
N ASP A 86 17.58 13.97 28.92
CA ASP A 86 16.27 13.87 28.26
C ASP A 86 16.04 14.99 27.25
N VAL A 87 16.44 16.23 27.58
CA VAL A 87 16.34 17.37 26.65
C VAL A 87 17.23 17.15 25.43
N LEU A 88 18.44 16.63 25.63
CA LEU A 88 19.35 16.28 24.53
C LEU A 88 18.77 15.15 23.67
N GLU A 89 18.14 14.14 24.27
CA GLU A 89 17.50 13.05 23.54
C GLU A 89 16.29 13.53 22.72
N ILE A 90 15.46 14.43 23.27
CA ILE A 90 14.32 15.04 22.56
C ILE A 90 14.81 15.85 21.37
N ARG A 91 15.84 16.70 21.54
CA ARG A 91 16.42 17.49 20.44
C ARG A 91 17.02 16.59 19.36
N LYS A 92 17.72 15.52 19.77
CA LYS A 92 18.26 14.51 18.86
C LYS A 92 17.13 13.84 18.07
N LYS A 93 16.06 13.38 18.72
CA LYS A 93 14.87 12.79 18.04
C LYS A 93 14.21 13.77 17.07
N HIS A 94 14.00 15.02 17.49
CA HIS A 94 13.41 16.05 16.64
C HIS A 94 14.27 16.35 15.41
N TYR A 95 15.60 16.40 15.59
CA TYR A 95 16.54 16.58 14.50
C TYR A 95 16.47 15.45 13.48
N TYR A 96 16.52 14.19 13.91
CA TYR A 96 16.40 13.05 12.99
C TYR A 96 15.07 13.03 12.26
N SER A 97 13.96 13.36 12.93
CA SER A 97 12.66 13.46 12.27
C SER A 97 12.71 14.48 11.13
N ARG A 98 13.22 15.70 11.37
CA ARG A 98 13.33 16.72 10.34
C ARG A 98 14.32 16.36 9.23
N MET A 99 15.43 15.73 9.58
CA MET A 99 16.43 15.27 8.61
C MET A 99 15.81 14.20 7.70
N MET A 100 15.09 13.24 8.28
CA MET A 100 14.38 12.19 7.54
C MET A 100 13.34 12.76 6.59
N ASP A 101 12.54 13.73 7.05
CA ASP A 101 11.56 14.41 6.19
C ASP A 101 12.24 15.09 5.00
N THR A 102 13.38 15.75 5.25
CA THR A 102 14.17 16.41 4.21
C THR A 102 14.72 15.39 3.19
N ILE A 103 15.30 14.29 3.65
CA ILE A 103 15.82 13.23 2.78
C ILE A 103 14.68 12.61 1.95
N ASN A 104 13.55 12.30 2.59
CA ASN A 104 12.40 11.70 1.91
C ASN A 104 11.78 12.65 0.88
N GLN A 105 11.74 13.95 1.13
CA GLN A 105 11.31 14.95 0.14
C GLN A 105 12.23 14.93 -1.09
N VAL A 106 13.54 14.94 -0.90
CA VAL A 106 14.52 14.87 -2.01
C VAL A 106 14.39 13.54 -2.77
N LEU A 107 14.22 12.41 -2.09
CA LEU A 107 14.02 11.10 -2.72
C LEU A 107 12.70 11.03 -3.53
N MET A 108 11.62 11.64 -3.03
CA MET A 108 10.35 11.75 -3.76
C MET A 108 10.49 12.60 -5.01
N GLU A 109 11.14 13.76 -4.90
CA GLU A 109 11.35 14.66 -6.03
C GLU A 109 12.24 14.01 -7.10
N ARG A 110 13.30 13.31 -6.68
CA ARG A 110 14.12 12.47 -7.55
C ARG A 110 13.30 11.40 -8.28
N ARG A 111 12.30 10.79 -7.63
CA ARG A 111 11.38 9.85 -8.30
C ARG A 111 10.48 10.55 -9.32
N LYS A 112 9.98 11.76 -9.03
CA LYS A 112 9.20 12.54 -10.00
C LYS A 112 10.01 12.86 -11.25
N ILE A 113 11.27 13.26 -11.08
CA ILE A 113 12.23 13.50 -12.17
C ILE A 113 12.45 12.21 -12.97
N LYS A 114 12.69 11.08 -12.30
CA LYS A 114 12.87 9.78 -12.96
C LYS A 114 11.65 9.37 -13.80
N LEU A 115 10.45 9.64 -13.33
CA LEU A 115 9.20 9.34 -14.03
C LEU A 115 8.87 10.34 -15.16
N GLY A 116 9.75 11.31 -15.43
CA GLY A 116 9.57 12.28 -16.53
C GLY A 116 8.42 13.26 -16.32
N ARG A 117 7.94 13.42 -15.07
CA ARG A 117 6.81 14.30 -14.74
C ARG A 117 7.20 15.77 -14.56
N VAL A 118 8.49 16.08 -14.56
CA VAL A 118 8.99 17.45 -14.46
C VAL A 118 9.70 17.78 -15.77
N LYS A 119 8.94 18.18 -16.80
CA LYS A 119 9.51 18.97 -17.90
C LYS A 119 9.62 20.39 -17.36
N ILE A 120 10.80 20.76 -16.88
CA ILE A 120 11.10 22.16 -16.56
C ILE A 120 10.99 22.92 -17.89
N LYS A 121 9.96 23.75 -18.01
CA LYS A 121 9.92 24.82 -19.01
C LYS A 121 11.02 25.79 -18.60
N ASN A 122 12.19 25.67 -19.22
CA ASN A 122 13.14 26.76 -19.22
C ASN A 122 12.59 27.81 -20.18
N ASP A 123 11.72 28.68 -19.67
CA ASP A 123 11.26 29.87 -20.37
C ASP A 123 12.41 30.88 -20.41
N SER A 124 13.22 30.82 -21.47
CA SER A 124 14.02 31.95 -21.96
C SER A 124 14.48 31.70 -23.39
N THR A 125 13.57 31.91 -24.34
CA THR A 125 13.88 32.49 -25.67
C THR A 125 12.58 32.68 -26.44
N PRO A 126 12.35 33.86 -27.03
CA PRO A 126 11.24 34.06 -27.95
C PRO A 126 11.63 33.60 -29.35
N SER A 127 10.60 33.32 -30.14
CA SER A 127 10.59 33.27 -31.60
C SER A 127 10.46 31.89 -32.26
N LYS A 128 9.45 31.89 -33.14
CA LYS A 128 9.26 31.14 -34.37
C LYS A 128 8.66 29.73 -34.23
N GLN A 129 7.35 29.74 -34.44
CA GLN A 129 6.67 28.98 -35.50
C GLN A 129 7.61 28.09 -36.32
N GLU A 130 7.28 26.79 -36.34
CA GLU A 130 7.77 25.69 -37.17
C GLU A 130 8.32 24.53 -36.32
N SER A 131 7.50 23.51 -36.07
CA SER A 131 7.97 22.10 -35.98
C SER A 131 6.85 21.09 -35.67
N LEU A 132 5.65 21.28 -36.23
CA LEU A 132 4.64 20.20 -36.28
C LEU A 132 5.05 19.03 -37.21
N GLY A 133 6.17 19.13 -37.93
CA GLY A 133 6.69 18.10 -38.83
C GLY A 133 7.74 17.12 -38.25
N LEU A 134 8.35 17.38 -37.08
CA LEU A 134 9.48 16.54 -36.58
C LEU A 134 9.09 15.45 -35.55
N SER A 135 7.81 15.40 -35.16
CA SER A 135 7.33 14.42 -34.15
C SER A 135 7.13 13.01 -34.70
N MET A 136 6.97 12.83 -36.02
CA MET A 136 6.84 11.49 -36.62
C MET A 136 8.18 10.84 -36.96
N TYR A 137 9.21 11.61 -37.33
CA TYR A 137 10.50 11.05 -37.74
C TYR A 137 11.37 10.53 -36.57
N LYS A 138 11.18 11.04 -35.34
CA LYS A 138 11.91 10.55 -34.16
C LYS A 138 11.37 9.22 -33.61
N SER A 139 10.12 8.87 -33.95
CA SER A 139 9.51 7.60 -33.57
C SER A 139 9.98 6.44 -34.46
N GLN A 140 10.34 6.71 -35.73
CA GLN A 140 10.88 5.69 -36.63
C GLN A 140 12.39 5.46 -36.47
N LYS A 141 13.18 6.47 -36.08
CA LYS A 141 14.64 6.30 -35.87
C LYS A 141 15.01 5.56 -34.57
N LYS A 142 14.07 5.40 -33.63
CA LYS A 142 14.28 4.65 -32.37
C LYS A 142 14.04 3.13 -32.50
N ILE A 143 13.54 2.68 -33.65
CA ILE A 143 13.35 1.25 -33.96
C ILE A 143 14.58 0.68 -34.70
N LEU A 144 15.44 1.53 -35.28
CA LEU A 144 16.60 1.11 -36.08
C LEU A 144 17.95 1.11 -35.36
N SER A 145 18.01 1.45 -34.06
CA SER A 145 19.28 1.52 -33.32
C SER A 145 19.42 0.54 -32.15
N THR A 146 18.49 -0.43 -32.00
CA THR A 146 18.72 -1.53 -31.05
C THR A 146 19.64 -2.56 -31.71
N SER A 147 20.90 -2.54 -31.31
CA SER A 147 21.90 -3.57 -31.61
C SER A 147 21.24 -4.98 -31.54
N PRO A 148 21.47 -5.87 -32.52
CA PRO A 148 20.92 -7.23 -32.51
C PRO A 148 21.18 -7.98 -31.19
N LYS A 149 22.29 -7.69 -30.51
CA LYS A 149 22.64 -8.25 -29.20
C LYS A 149 21.67 -7.83 -28.08
N ALA A 150 21.13 -6.61 -28.13
CA ALA A 150 20.14 -6.12 -27.17
C ALA A 150 18.75 -6.74 -27.39
N VAL A 151 18.40 -7.04 -28.65
CA VAL A 151 17.15 -7.74 -28.99
C VAL A 151 17.22 -9.20 -28.56
N VAL A 152 18.35 -9.88 -28.79
CA VAL A 152 18.58 -11.26 -28.33
C VAL A 152 18.55 -11.32 -26.81
N LYS A 153 19.21 -10.40 -26.10
CA LYS A 153 19.19 -10.36 -24.63
C LYS A 153 17.78 -10.20 -24.06
N ARG A 154 16.97 -9.30 -24.65
CA ARG A 154 15.58 -9.09 -24.22
C ARG A 154 14.69 -10.30 -24.51
N LYS A 155 14.94 -11.00 -25.63
CA LYS A 155 14.22 -12.24 -25.98
C LYS A 155 14.59 -13.38 -25.03
N VAL A 156 15.86 -13.48 -24.63
CA VAL A 156 16.34 -14.42 -23.62
C VAL A 156 15.76 -14.09 -22.23
N GLU A 157 15.72 -12.82 -21.82
CA GLU A 157 15.08 -12.41 -20.56
C GLU A 157 13.58 -12.76 -20.53
N ILE A 158 12.85 -12.53 -21.63
CA ILE A 158 11.43 -12.91 -21.72
C ILE A 158 11.26 -14.43 -21.69
N MET A 159 12.15 -15.20 -22.32
CA MET A 159 12.12 -16.66 -22.24
C MET A 159 12.39 -17.17 -20.82
N VAL A 160 13.38 -16.61 -20.14
CA VAL A 160 13.71 -16.96 -18.75
C VAL A 160 12.55 -16.62 -17.82
N GLN A 161 11.94 -15.44 -17.98
CA GLN A 161 10.77 -15.03 -17.20
C GLN A 161 9.58 -15.97 -17.43
N ASN A 162 9.30 -16.34 -18.68
CA ASN A 162 8.23 -17.30 -19.01
C ASN A 162 8.50 -18.70 -18.45
N GLN A 163 9.78 -19.11 -18.38
CA GLN A 163 10.19 -20.39 -17.81
C GLN A 163 10.06 -20.39 -16.28
N GLU A 164 10.43 -19.29 -15.62
CA GLU A 164 10.22 -19.09 -14.19
C GLU A 164 8.73 -19.08 -13.83
N ASP A 165 7.88 -18.42 -14.62
CA ASP A 165 6.43 -18.40 -14.42
C ASP A 165 5.80 -19.80 -14.62
N GLN A 166 6.31 -20.58 -15.57
CA GLN A 166 5.90 -21.98 -15.75
C GLN A 166 6.35 -22.86 -14.58
N ASN A 167 7.57 -22.68 -14.08
CA ASN A 167 8.09 -23.38 -12.91
C ASN A 167 7.28 -23.05 -11.66
N TYR A 168 6.92 -21.79 -11.46
CA TYR A 168 6.06 -21.37 -10.35
C TYR A 168 4.65 -21.96 -10.45
N LYS A 169 4.06 -22.00 -11.66
CA LYS A 169 2.77 -22.68 -11.89
C LYS A 169 2.85 -24.19 -11.60
N ASN A 170 3.94 -24.84 -11.98
CA ASN A 170 4.15 -26.26 -11.73
C ASN A 170 4.34 -26.57 -10.24
N MET A 171 5.17 -25.78 -9.54
CA MET A 171 5.37 -25.87 -8.10
C MET A 171 4.05 -25.63 -7.33
N LYS A 172 3.23 -24.65 -7.77
CA LYS A 172 1.91 -24.41 -7.18
C LYS A 172 0.96 -25.59 -7.39
N LYS A 173 0.94 -26.21 -8.58
CA LYS A 173 0.18 -27.44 -8.84
C LYS A 173 0.68 -28.61 -7.99
N GLU A 174 1.98 -28.71 -7.75
CA GLU A 174 2.58 -29.77 -6.95
C GLU A 174 2.26 -29.60 -5.45
N LEU A 175 2.32 -28.37 -4.92
CA LEU A 175 1.85 -28.04 -3.58
C LEU A 175 0.35 -28.30 -3.41
N GLN A 176 -0.44 -28.03 -4.45
CA GLN A 176 -1.87 -28.32 -4.45
C GLN A 176 -2.15 -29.83 -4.49
N LYS A 177 -1.35 -30.61 -5.22
CA LYS A 177 -1.40 -32.09 -5.19
C LYS A 177 -1.01 -32.64 -3.81
N LYS A 178 0.03 -32.10 -3.18
CA LYS A 178 0.42 -32.50 -1.81
C LYS A 178 -0.67 -32.14 -0.78
N ALA A 179 -1.29 -30.97 -0.90
CA ALA A 179 -2.41 -30.58 -0.04
C ALA A 179 -3.67 -31.45 -0.22
N ILE A 180 -3.90 -31.99 -1.42
CA ILE A 180 -4.98 -32.97 -1.70
C ILE A 180 -4.58 -34.37 -1.21
N GLN A 181 -3.28 -34.69 -1.13
CA GLN A 181 -2.80 -35.98 -0.65
C GLN A 181 -2.87 -36.10 0.88
N ASP A 182 -2.75 -34.98 1.61
CA ASP A 182 -2.89 -34.91 3.08
C ASP A 182 -4.36 -34.81 3.54
N GLN A 183 -5.27 -34.42 2.66
CA GLN A 183 -6.72 -34.51 2.88
C GLN A 183 -7.21 -35.80 2.23
N GLY A 184 -7.26 -36.90 2.99
CA GLY A 184 -7.69 -38.21 2.50
C GLY A 184 -8.91 -38.14 1.55
N PRO A 185 -9.00 -39.08 0.58
CA PRO A 185 -9.88 -38.96 -0.57
C PRO A 185 -11.28 -38.56 -0.14
N SER A 186 -11.76 -37.44 -0.70
CA SER A 186 -13.03 -36.88 -0.24
C SER A 186 -14.13 -37.94 -0.35
N LYS A 187 -15.15 -37.88 0.50
CA LYS A 187 -16.29 -38.80 0.48
C LYS A 187 -16.92 -38.94 -0.93
N ILE A 188 -16.77 -37.92 -1.78
CA ILE A 188 -17.19 -37.91 -3.19
C ILE A 188 -16.29 -38.78 -4.07
N GLU A 189 -14.97 -38.77 -3.87
CA GLU A 189 -14.02 -39.61 -4.61
C GLU A 189 -14.15 -41.08 -4.24
N ILE A 190 -14.36 -41.39 -2.96
CA ILE A 190 -14.67 -42.75 -2.49
C ILE A 190 -15.99 -43.25 -3.12
N MET A 191 -17.01 -42.39 -3.24
CA MET A 191 -18.25 -42.74 -3.93
C MET A 191 -18.04 -42.99 -5.42
N LYS A 192 -17.28 -42.12 -6.11
CA LYS A 192 -16.96 -42.31 -7.54
C LYS A 192 -16.21 -43.61 -7.76
N PHE A 193 -15.22 -43.92 -6.92
CA PHE A 193 -14.45 -45.17 -7.00
C PHE A 193 -15.35 -46.41 -6.81
N LYS A 194 -16.23 -46.40 -5.79
CA LYS A 194 -17.21 -47.48 -5.58
C LYS A 194 -18.19 -47.63 -6.75
N GLN A 195 -18.58 -46.53 -7.38
CA GLN A 195 -19.46 -46.56 -8.55
C GLN A 195 -18.74 -47.14 -9.77
N THR A 196 -17.48 -46.77 -9.99
CA THR A 196 -16.65 -47.33 -11.08
C THR A 196 -16.43 -48.82 -10.89
N GLN A 197 -16.16 -49.30 -9.67
CA GLN A 197 -16.05 -50.73 -9.38
C GLN A 197 -17.36 -51.48 -9.69
N LYS A 198 -18.51 -50.93 -9.28
CA LYS A 198 -19.82 -51.54 -9.61
C LYS A 198 -20.05 -51.63 -11.12
N ILE A 199 -19.65 -50.62 -11.89
CA ILE A 199 -19.76 -50.62 -13.35
C ILE A 199 -18.83 -51.69 -13.96
N GLN A 200 -17.60 -51.82 -13.44
CA GLN A 200 -16.66 -52.84 -13.90
C GLN A 200 -17.16 -54.26 -13.62
N GLU A 201 -17.70 -54.52 -12.42
CA GLU A 201 -18.30 -55.81 -12.08
C GLU A 201 -19.53 -56.13 -12.94
N ALA A 202 -20.39 -55.14 -13.19
CA ALA A 202 -21.55 -55.32 -14.07
C ALA A 202 -21.11 -55.66 -15.51
N ASN A 203 -20.09 -54.99 -16.02
CA ASN A 203 -19.52 -55.27 -17.34
C ASN A 203 -18.86 -56.65 -17.41
N LYS A 204 -18.19 -57.09 -16.34
CA LYS A 204 -17.63 -58.44 -16.24
C LYS A 204 -18.73 -59.51 -16.30
N LYS A 205 -19.78 -59.36 -15.50
CA LYS A 205 -20.95 -60.27 -15.51
C LYS A 205 -21.65 -60.30 -16.87
N ARG A 206 -21.73 -59.14 -17.56
CA ARG A 206 -22.29 -59.07 -18.91
C ARG A 206 -21.47 -59.89 -19.92
N ARG A 207 -20.14 -59.80 -19.88
CA ARG A 207 -19.25 -60.60 -20.75
C ARG A 207 -19.34 -62.10 -20.46
N GLU A 208 -19.44 -62.47 -19.19
CA GLU A 208 -19.63 -63.88 -18.79
C GLU A 208 -20.95 -64.45 -19.30
N LEU A 209 -22.03 -63.67 -19.25
CA LEU A 209 -23.34 -64.06 -19.78
C LEU A 209 -23.31 -64.20 -21.31
N GLU A 210 -22.61 -63.30 -22.00
CA GLU A 210 -22.44 -63.33 -23.45
C GLU A 210 -21.68 -64.59 -23.90
N LEU A 211 -20.60 -64.94 -23.21
CA LEU A 211 -19.87 -66.19 -23.44
C LEU A 211 -20.74 -67.44 -23.21
N LEU A 212 -21.57 -67.44 -22.16
CA LEU A 212 -22.47 -68.57 -21.90
C LEU A 212 -23.53 -68.73 -22.99
N ASN A 213 -24.09 -67.62 -23.47
CA ASN A 213 -25.05 -67.64 -24.57
C ASN A 213 -24.40 -68.12 -25.87
N GLN A 214 -23.16 -67.71 -26.14
CA GLN A 214 -22.41 -68.17 -27.31
C GLN A 214 -22.21 -69.70 -27.28
N ARG A 215 -21.83 -70.26 -26.12
CA ARG A 215 -21.68 -71.72 -25.94
C ARG A 215 -22.99 -72.46 -26.22
N LYS A 216 -24.12 -71.95 -25.73
CA LYS A 216 -25.44 -72.56 -26.01
C LYS A 216 -25.77 -72.53 -27.50
N ILE A 217 -25.46 -71.45 -28.20
CA ILE A 217 -25.66 -71.34 -29.65
C ILE A 217 -24.83 -72.41 -30.38
N ASP A 218 -23.58 -72.60 -29.98
CA ASP A 218 -22.70 -73.59 -30.59
C ASP A 218 -23.16 -75.03 -30.31
N GLU A 219 -23.63 -75.32 -29.09
CA GLU A 219 -24.28 -76.61 -28.75
C GLU A 219 -25.52 -76.88 -29.63
N TYR A 220 -26.38 -75.87 -29.83
CA TYR A 220 -27.55 -76.03 -30.70
C TYR A 220 -27.17 -76.30 -32.16
N LYS A 221 -26.12 -75.64 -32.67
CA LYS A 221 -25.61 -75.89 -34.02
C LYS A 221 -25.10 -77.33 -34.17
N GLU A 222 -24.35 -77.82 -33.19
CA GLU A 222 -23.83 -79.20 -33.23
C GLU A 222 -24.96 -80.25 -33.25
N VAL A 223 -26.05 -80.00 -32.52
CA VAL A 223 -27.24 -80.86 -32.52
C VAL A 223 -27.94 -80.86 -33.88
N ILE A 224 -28.03 -79.69 -34.54
CA ILE A 224 -28.62 -79.56 -35.88
C ILE A 224 -27.77 -80.33 -36.88
N ASP A 225 -26.46 -80.10 -36.90
CA ASP A 225 -25.52 -80.78 -37.81
C ASP A 225 -25.58 -82.31 -37.67
N LYS A 226 -25.70 -82.83 -36.44
CA LYS A 226 -25.87 -84.28 -36.19
C LYS A 226 -27.18 -84.82 -36.76
N LYS A 227 -28.28 -84.06 -36.70
CA LYS A 227 -29.57 -84.46 -37.27
C LYS A 227 -29.52 -84.47 -38.80
N GLU A 228 -28.88 -83.48 -39.41
CA GLU A 228 -28.73 -83.41 -40.86
C GLU A 228 -27.92 -84.58 -41.41
N ARG A 229 -26.80 -84.94 -40.77
CA ARG A 229 -26.01 -86.14 -41.16
C ARG A 229 -26.83 -87.44 -41.11
N ARG A 230 -27.65 -87.62 -40.07
CA ARG A 230 -28.53 -88.81 -39.95
C ARG A 230 -29.57 -88.87 -41.07
N ILE A 231 -30.12 -87.73 -41.47
CA ILE A 231 -31.09 -87.67 -42.57
C ILE A 231 -30.40 -88.07 -43.89
N GLU A 232 -29.18 -87.63 -44.09
CA GLU A 232 -28.39 -87.93 -45.29
C GLU A 232 -27.99 -89.41 -45.38
N GLU A 233 -27.56 -90.02 -44.28
CA GLU A 233 -27.33 -91.47 -44.19
C GLU A 233 -28.58 -92.29 -44.53
N PHE A 234 -29.76 -91.84 -44.06
CA PHE A 234 -31.02 -92.54 -44.31
C PHE A 234 -31.43 -92.47 -45.79
N LYS A 235 -31.18 -91.33 -46.45
CA LYS A 235 -31.39 -91.17 -47.89
C LYS A 235 -30.48 -92.10 -48.69
N SER A 236 -29.20 -92.21 -48.31
CA SER A 236 -28.22 -93.09 -48.97
C SER A 236 -28.57 -94.58 -48.85
N ARG A 237 -29.03 -95.04 -47.68
CA ARG A 237 -29.49 -96.44 -47.50
C ARG A 237 -30.72 -96.77 -48.34
N LYS A 238 -31.66 -95.83 -48.49
CA LYS A 238 -32.87 -96.03 -49.29
C LYS A 238 -32.57 -96.19 -50.79
N MET A 239 -31.52 -95.54 -51.28
CA MET A 239 -31.09 -95.65 -52.69
C MET A 239 -30.46 -97.01 -53.01
N LEU A 240 -29.78 -97.63 -52.06
CA LEU A 240 -29.14 -98.94 -52.23
C LEU A 240 -30.11 -100.13 -52.26
N ALA A 241 -31.30 -99.99 -51.65
CA ALA A 241 -32.29 -101.07 -51.55
C ALA A 241 -33.20 -101.24 -52.78
N ARG A 242 -33.03 -100.45 -53.84
CA ARG A 242 -33.87 -100.46 -55.07
C ARG A 242 -33.18 -101.10 -56.28
N ARG A 243 -32.54 -102.27 -56.12
CA ARG A 243 -32.12 -103.13 -57.23
C ARG A 243 -32.99 -104.40 -57.31
N PRO A 244 -33.76 -104.61 -58.40
CA PRO A 244 -34.54 -105.84 -58.60
C PRO A 244 -33.91 -106.79 -59.64
N SER A 245 -33.94 -108.10 -59.38
CA SER A 245 -33.89 -109.21 -60.37
C SER A 245 -34.09 -110.55 -59.63
N GLN A 246 -35.25 -111.20 -59.59
CA GLN A 246 -35.97 -111.98 -60.61
C GLN A 246 -35.14 -113.04 -61.36
N ALA A 247 -35.45 -114.32 -61.11
CA ALA A 247 -35.70 -115.37 -62.12
C ALA A 247 -36.13 -116.68 -61.45
N SER A 248 -37.31 -117.19 -61.81
CA SER A 248 -37.83 -118.53 -61.51
C SER A 248 -38.03 -119.29 -62.82
N SER A 249 -37.82 -120.61 -62.83
CA SER A 249 -38.11 -121.51 -63.98
C SER A 249 -39.07 -122.64 -63.55
N PRO A 250 -40.04 -123.05 -64.41
CA PRO A 250 -41.07 -124.03 -64.05
C PRO A 250 -40.93 -125.38 -64.78
N SER A 251 -41.16 -126.50 -64.10
CA SER A 251 -41.56 -127.78 -64.73
C SER A 251 -42.14 -128.74 -63.68
N MET A 252 -43.20 -129.47 -64.07
CA MET A 252 -43.90 -130.58 -63.40
C MET A 252 -45.37 -130.28 -63.07
N ARG A 253 -46.23 -130.48 -64.08
CA ARG A 253 -47.69 -130.60 -63.96
C ARG A 253 -48.08 -132.08 -64.01
N HIS A 254 -49.24 -132.38 -63.43
CA HIS A 254 -50.03 -133.62 -63.52
C HIS A 254 -49.86 -134.70 -62.45
N VAL A 255 -49.87 -134.30 -61.17
CA VAL A 255 -50.66 -135.00 -60.12
C VAL A 255 -51.48 -134.02 -59.25
N GLN A 256 -51.37 -132.71 -59.48
CA GLN A 256 -51.81 -131.68 -58.54
C GLN A 256 -53.25 -131.16 -58.69
N SER A 257 -54.17 -131.69 -59.51
CA SER A 257 -55.47 -130.99 -59.70
C SER A 257 -56.43 -131.09 -58.52
N GLN A 258 -56.33 -132.14 -57.69
CA GLN A 258 -57.18 -132.26 -56.49
C GLN A 258 -56.52 -131.62 -55.26
N GLU A 259 -55.21 -131.84 -55.06
CA GLU A 259 -54.43 -131.15 -54.03
C GLU A 259 -54.34 -129.64 -54.26
N ASN A 260 -54.33 -129.15 -55.50
CA ASN A 260 -54.37 -127.70 -55.78
C ASN A 260 -55.69 -127.05 -55.40
N ILE A 261 -56.84 -127.75 -55.44
CA ILE A 261 -58.11 -127.15 -55.04
C ILE A 261 -58.13 -126.94 -53.52
N ASP A 262 -57.66 -127.93 -52.75
CA ASP A 262 -57.54 -127.81 -51.29
C ASP A 262 -56.42 -126.83 -50.89
N TYR A 263 -55.31 -126.80 -51.64
CA TYR A 263 -54.21 -125.86 -51.42
C TYR A 263 -54.60 -124.42 -51.79
N LEU A 264 -55.35 -124.21 -52.88
CA LEU A 264 -55.90 -122.90 -53.25
C LEU A 264 -56.94 -122.42 -52.24
N SER A 265 -57.81 -123.30 -51.75
CA SER A 265 -58.77 -122.99 -50.67
C SER A 265 -58.05 -122.61 -49.36
N LEU A 266 -56.98 -123.32 -49.00
CA LEU A 266 -56.15 -122.99 -47.85
C LEU A 266 -55.40 -121.67 -48.04
N LEU A 267 -54.87 -121.41 -49.23
CA LEU A 267 -54.23 -120.13 -49.56
C LEU A 267 -55.22 -118.97 -49.51
N ASP A 268 -56.45 -119.14 -49.99
CA ASP A 268 -57.51 -118.14 -49.91
C ASP A 268 -57.87 -117.85 -48.44
N GLN A 269 -57.97 -118.88 -47.60
CA GLN A 269 -58.19 -118.70 -46.15
C GLN A 269 -57.02 -117.99 -45.47
N ILE A 270 -55.78 -118.29 -45.86
CA ILE A 270 -54.58 -117.62 -45.33
C ILE A 270 -54.56 -116.17 -45.80
N GLU A 271 -54.88 -115.90 -47.06
CA GLU A 271 -54.93 -114.56 -47.63
C GLU A 271 -56.03 -113.72 -46.97
N GLU A 272 -57.19 -114.31 -46.72
CA GLU A 272 -58.29 -113.68 -45.99
C GLU A 272 -57.90 -113.38 -44.54
N ARG A 273 -57.27 -114.33 -43.83
CA ARG A 273 -56.71 -114.08 -42.49
C ARG A 273 -55.62 -112.99 -42.50
N CYS A 274 -54.79 -112.92 -43.53
CA CYS A 274 -53.79 -111.86 -43.69
C CYS A 274 -54.44 -110.51 -43.99
N LYS A 275 -55.49 -110.45 -44.81
CA LYS A 275 -56.29 -109.24 -45.07
C LYS A 275 -56.99 -108.78 -43.79
N GLU A 276 -57.56 -109.68 -43.01
CA GLU A 276 -58.15 -109.37 -41.70
C GLU A 276 -57.10 -108.87 -40.70
N ALA A 277 -55.95 -109.54 -40.60
CA ALA A 277 -54.86 -109.11 -39.73
C ALA A 277 -54.33 -107.72 -40.14
N ASN A 278 -54.17 -107.48 -41.43
CA ASN A 278 -53.76 -106.17 -41.95
C ASN A 278 -54.81 -105.09 -41.73
N THR A 279 -56.11 -105.39 -41.89
CA THR A 279 -57.16 -104.41 -41.59
C THR A 279 -57.25 -104.10 -40.10
N ARG A 280 -57.09 -105.10 -39.21
CA ARG A 280 -56.99 -104.88 -37.76
C ARG A 280 -55.77 -104.03 -37.40
N LYS A 281 -54.59 -104.36 -37.92
CA LYS A 281 -53.36 -103.58 -37.70
C LYS A 281 -53.47 -102.16 -38.24
N ASN A 282 -54.07 -101.97 -39.41
CA ASN A 282 -54.32 -100.65 -39.98
C ASN A 282 -55.32 -99.83 -39.15
N LYS A 283 -56.37 -100.46 -38.60
CA LYS A 283 -57.27 -99.80 -37.66
C LYS A 283 -56.53 -99.37 -36.38
N GLU A 284 -55.68 -100.23 -35.83
CA GLU A 284 -54.87 -99.93 -34.64
C GLU A 284 -53.86 -98.79 -34.90
N VAL A 285 -53.18 -98.81 -36.04
CA VAL A 285 -52.26 -97.72 -36.46
C VAL A 285 -53.02 -96.41 -36.63
N LYS A 286 -54.21 -96.43 -37.24
CA LYS A 286 -55.06 -95.23 -37.37
C LYS A 286 -55.51 -94.69 -36.01
N GLN A 287 -55.89 -95.57 -35.07
CA GLN A 287 -56.25 -95.17 -33.71
C GLN A 287 -55.06 -94.56 -32.97
N LYS A 288 -53.88 -95.21 -33.01
CA LYS A 288 -52.65 -94.67 -32.41
C LYS A 288 -52.24 -93.33 -33.03
N ALA A 289 -52.37 -93.17 -34.35
CA ALA A 289 -52.09 -91.90 -35.03
C ALA A 289 -53.05 -90.79 -34.58
N ALA A 290 -54.35 -91.09 -34.43
CA ALA A 290 -55.33 -90.13 -33.93
C ALA A 290 -55.07 -89.73 -32.46
N GLU A 291 -54.67 -90.67 -31.61
CA GLU A 291 -54.28 -90.37 -30.22
C GLU A 291 -53.03 -89.49 -30.15
N VAL A 292 -52.01 -89.75 -30.98
CA VAL A 292 -50.80 -88.92 -31.05
C VAL A 292 -51.15 -87.50 -31.54
N GLN A 293 -52.01 -87.36 -32.55
CA GLN A 293 -52.49 -86.06 -33.01
C GLN A 293 -53.23 -85.30 -31.90
N LYS A 294 -54.10 -85.99 -31.13
CA LYS A 294 -54.82 -85.40 -30.00
C LYS A 294 -53.85 -84.93 -28.90
N LYS A 295 -52.85 -85.75 -28.54
CA LYS A 295 -51.80 -85.39 -27.57
C LYS A 295 -50.96 -84.20 -28.04
N ASN A 296 -50.62 -84.15 -29.33
CA ASN A 296 -49.87 -83.03 -29.91
C ASN A 296 -50.67 -81.72 -29.87
N LEU A 297 -51.95 -81.76 -30.23
CA LEU A 297 -52.85 -80.60 -30.12
C LEU A 297 -52.99 -80.12 -28.67
N GLU A 298 -53.11 -81.03 -27.72
CA GLU A 298 -53.19 -80.68 -26.30
C GLU A 298 -51.88 -80.03 -25.80
N THR A 299 -50.73 -80.56 -26.22
CA THR A 299 -49.42 -80.00 -25.89
C THR A 299 -49.24 -78.61 -26.49
N GLN A 300 -49.67 -78.42 -27.75
CA GLN A 300 -49.64 -77.12 -28.41
C GLN A 300 -50.52 -76.08 -27.70
N ARG A 301 -51.71 -76.48 -27.23
CA ARG A 301 -52.59 -75.61 -26.43
C ARG A 301 -51.95 -75.23 -25.09
N LYS A 302 -51.31 -76.18 -24.40
CA LYS A 302 -50.56 -75.93 -23.15
C LYS A 302 -49.42 -74.95 -23.37
N LEU A 303 -48.64 -75.11 -24.44
CA LEU A 303 -47.57 -74.18 -24.83
C LEU A 303 -48.10 -72.78 -25.14
N GLN A 304 -49.19 -72.65 -25.91
CA GLN A 304 -49.78 -71.34 -26.18
C GLN A 304 -50.27 -70.66 -24.90
N HIS A 305 -50.86 -71.41 -23.97
CA HIS A 305 -51.28 -70.86 -22.68
C HIS A 305 -50.07 -70.40 -21.86
N PHE A 306 -49.01 -71.20 -21.82
CA PHE A 306 -47.74 -70.84 -21.15
C PHE A 306 -47.19 -69.51 -21.69
N TYR A 307 -47.01 -69.38 -23.01
CA TYR A 307 -46.48 -68.15 -23.63
C TYR A 307 -47.38 -66.93 -23.41
N LYS A 308 -48.71 -67.10 -23.42
CA LYS A 308 -49.64 -66.01 -23.08
C LYS A 308 -49.49 -65.57 -21.62
N SER A 309 -49.32 -66.52 -20.71
CA SER A 309 -49.12 -66.25 -19.28
C SER A 309 -47.78 -65.58 -19.01
N GLU A 310 -46.70 -66.04 -19.66
CA GLU A 310 -45.36 -65.49 -19.51
C GLU A 310 -45.29 -64.07 -20.06
N ASN A 311 -45.87 -63.81 -21.24
CA ASN A 311 -45.97 -62.46 -21.80
C ASN A 311 -46.75 -61.49 -20.88
N LYS A 312 -47.77 -61.98 -20.18
CA LYS A 312 -48.52 -61.16 -19.21
C LYS A 312 -47.66 -60.81 -17.99
N ILE A 313 -46.87 -61.77 -17.50
CA ILE A 313 -45.93 -61.56 -16.39
C ILE A 313 -44.82 -60.59 -16.81
N GLU A 314 -44.26 -60.74 -18.01
CA GLU A 314 -43.23 -59.87 -18.57
C GLU A 314 -43.74 -58.42 -18.70
N LYS A 315 -44.94 -58.23 -19.25
CA LYS A 315 -45.59 -56.91 -19.31
C LYS A 315 -45.79 -56.30 -17.92
N ASN A 316 -46.23 -57.09 -16.94
CA ASN A 316 -46.40 -56.62 -15.57
C ASN A 316 -45.06 -56.21 -14.93
N ARG A 317 -43.98 -56.98 -15.15
CA ARG A 317 -42.64 -56.63 -14.68
C ARG A 317 -42.12 -55.33 -15.29
N GLN A 318 -42.35 -55.11 -16.58
CA GLN A 318 -41.98 -53.86 -17.25
C GLN A 318 -42.73 -52.66 -16.68
N LEU A 319 -44.04 -52.81 -16.43
CA LEU A 319 -44.89 -51.77 -15.85
C LEU A 319 -44.47 -51.43 -14.41
N GLU A 320 -44.17 -52.44 -13.60
CA GLU A 320 -43.67 -52.25 -12.23
C GLU A 320 -42.29 -51.56 -12.21
N PHE A 321 -41.41 -51.91 -13.15
CA PHE A 321 -40.11 -51.27 -13.32
C PHE A 321 -40.26 -49.78 -13.71
N GLN A 322 -41.14 -49.47 -14.66
CA GLN A 322 -41.44 -48.08 -15.04
C GLN A 322 -42.01 -47.27 -13.87
N GLN A 323 -42.94 -47.86 -13.10
CA GLN A 323 -43.50 -47.20 -11.91
C GLN A 323 -42.44 -46.95 -10.82
N LYS A 324 -41.55 -47.92 -10.56
CA LYS A 324 -40.43 -47.74 -9.60
C LYS A 324 -39.48 -46.63 -10.04
N ARG A 325 -39.15 -46.57 -11.34
CA ARG A 325 -38.31 -45.50 -11.91
C ARG A 325 -38.96 -44.13 -11.78
N LEU A 326 -40.26 -44.02 -12.06
CA LEU A 326 -41.01 -42.76 -11.92
C LEU A 326 -41.07 -42.30 -10.45
N LYS A 327 -41.31 -43.21 -9.51
CA LYS A 327 -41.30 -42.91 -8.06
C LYS A 327 -39.92 -42.43 -7.57
N GLN A 328 -38.83 -43.03 -8.05
CA GLN A 328 -37.48 -42.56 -7.74
C GLN A 328 -37.22 -41.16 -8.30
N HIS A 329 -37.57 -40.92 -9.55
CA HIS A 329 -37.41 -39.61 -10.17
C HIS A 329 -38.18 -38.52 -9.42
N LEU A 330 -39.44 -38.79 -9.02
CA LEU A 330 -40.24 -37.87 -8.22
C LEU A 330 -39.59 -37.54 -6.87
N LYS A 331 -39.09 -38.55 -6.15
CA LYS A 331 -38.34 -38.36 -4.89
C LYS A 331 -37.10 -37.50 -5.09
N GLU A 332 -36.37 -37.72 -6.17
CA GLU A 332 -35.14 -36.98 -6.48
C GLU A 332 -35.43 -35.53 -6.86
N THR A 333 -36.45 -35.27 -7.68
CA THR A 333 -36.93 -33.91 -7.95
C THR A 333 -37.41 -33.19 -6.69
N GLY A 334 -38.05 -33.90 -5.75
CA GLY A 334 -38.44 -33.35 -4.46
C GLY A 334 -37.23 -32.90 -3.62
N ARG A 335 -36.18 -33.73 -3.58
CA ARG A 335 -34.92 -33.39 -2.90
C ARG A 335 -34.24 -32.18 -3.53
N ILE A 336 -34.09 -32.15 -4.85
CA ILE A 336 -33.48 -31.02 -5.57
C ILE A 336 -34.24 -29.72 -5.28
N ARG A 337 -35.58 -29.77 -5.28
CA ARG A 337 -36.40 -28.58 -4.99
C ARG A 337 -36.24 -28.10 -3.55
N SER A 338 -36.10 -29.01 -2.58
CA SER A 338 -35.81 -28.66 -1.18
C SER A 338 -34.42 -28.07 -0.99
N GLU A 339 -33.39 -28.63 -1.63
CA GLU A 339 -32.03 -28.09 -1.61
C GLU A 339 -31.96 -26.71 -2.25
N GLN A 340 -32.68 -26.49 -3.35
CA GLN A 340 -32.72 -25.19 -4.03
C GLN A 340 -33.40 -24.13 -3.16
N LYS A 341 -34.47 -24.48 -2.44
CA LYS A 341 -35.10 -23.58 -1.45
C LYS A 341 -34.12 -23.23 -0.32
N LEU A 342 -33.41 -24.22 0.23
CA LEU A 342 -32.44 -24.01 1.30
C LEU A 342 -31.28 -23.10 0.84
N ARG A 343 -30.78 -23.33 -0.38
CA ARG A 343 -29.72 -22.52 -0.99
C ARG A 343 -30.15 -21.07 -1.22
N ASN A 344 -31.41 -20.85 -1.62
CA ASN A 344 -31.96 -19.51 -1.78
C ASN A 344 -32.12 -18.80 -0.42
N GLN A 345 -32.56 -19.51 0.63
CA GLN A 345 -32.59 -18.95 2.00
C GLN A 345 -31.20 -18.56 2.48
N LEU A 346 -30.18 -19.40 2.25
CA LEU A 346 -28.79 -19.11 2.62
C LEU A 346 -28.23 -17.89 1.88
N LYS A 347 -28.55 -17.74 0.59
CA LYS A 347 -28.19 -16.55 -0.20
C LYS A 347 -28.84 -15.27 0.36
N ASN A 348 -30.10 -15.34 0.78
CA ASN A 348 -30.79 -14.19 1.36
C ASN A 348 -30.21 -13.82 2.74
N GLN A 349 -29.87 -14.81 3.57
CA GLN A 349 -29.22 -14.57 4.86
C GLN A 349 -27.82 -13.97 4.72
N THR A 350 -27.02 -14.48 3.78
CA THR A 350 -25.67 -13.93 3.51
C THR A 350 -25.72 -12.52 2.92
N SER A 351 -26.67 -12.25 2.02
CA SER A 351 -26.93 -10.89 1.51
C SER A 351 -27.33 -9.92 2.63
N ALA A 352 -28.25 -10.31 3.51
CA ALA A 352 -28.66 -9.49 4.64
C ALA A 352 -27.53 -9.25 5.65
N ALA A 353 -26.68 -10.26 5.91
CA ALA A 353 -25.51 -10.11 6.78
C ALA A 353 -24.45 -9.17 6.18
N ASN A 354 -24.22 -9.24 4.87
CA ASN A 354 -23.31 -8.33 4.18
C ASN A 354 -23.83 -6.89 4.21
N LYS A 355 -25.14 -6.68 3.97
CA LYS A 355 -25.76 -5.35 4.07
C LYS A 355 -25.59 -4.74 5.47
N ARG A 356 -25.81 -5.53 6.54
CA ARG A 356 -25.58 -5.07 7.92
C ARG A 356 -24.12 -4.68 8.19
N ARG A 357 -23.15 -5.37 7.59
CA ARG A 357 -21.72 -5.00 7.70
C ARG A 357 -21.39 -3.72 6.94
N GLU A 358 -22.02 -3.50 5.79
CA GLU A 358 -21.87 -2.26 5.03
C GLU A 358 -22.47 -1.07 5.78
N ASP A 359 -23.64 -1.25 6.39
CA ASP A 359 -24.30 -0.24 7.21
C ASP A 359 -23.45 0.14 8.44
N LEU A 360 -22.90 -0.85 9.18
CA LEU A 360 -21.98 -0.60 10.30
C LEU A 360 -20.71 0.15 9.86
N ASN A 361 -20.11 -0.24 8.72
CA ASN A 361 -18.96 0.47 8.17
C ASN A 361 -19.30 1.92 7.74
N ALA A 362 -20.54 2.18 7.31
CA ALA A 362 -21.00 3.52 6.97
C ALA A 362 -21.17 4.37 8.23
N GLU A 363 -21.74 3.81 9.30
CA GLU A 363 -21.87 4.46 10.61
C GLU A 363 -20.50 4.83 11.20
N GLU A 364 -19.53 3.90 11.20
CA GLU A 364 -18.18 4.18 11.70
C GLU A 364 -17.50 5.32 10.92
N LYS A 365 -17.66 5.37 9.60
CA LYS A 365 -17.13 6.46 8.77
C LYS A 365 -17.80 7.79 9.07
N LEU A 366 -19.12 7.79 9.30
CA LEU A 366 -19.87 8.97 9.68
C LEU A 366 -19.43 9.49 11.05
N GLU A 367 -19.25 8.58 12.03
CA GLU A 367 -18.76 8.93 13.36
C GLU A 367 -17.36 9.54 13.31
N GLN A 368 -16.45 8.96 12.51
CA GLN A 368 -15.12 9.53 12.28
C GLN A 368 -15.17 10.92 11.64
N LEU A 369 -16.10 11.15 10.71
CA LEU A 369 -16.30 12.46 10.09
C LEU A 369 -16.81 13.49 11.12
N MET A 370 -17.80 13.13 11.92
CA MET A 370 -18.34 13.97 12.99
C MET A 370 -17.26 14.31 14.03
N LYS A 371 -16.44 13.34 14.42
CA LYS A 371 -15.30 13.57 15.33
C LYS A 371 -14.27 14.53 14.74
N LYS A 372 -13.99 14.44 13.44
CA LYS A 372 -13.11 15.40 12.74
C LYS A 372 -13.71 16.80 12.69
N MET A 373 -15.00 16.94 12.41
CA MET A 373 -15.68 18.24 12.43
C MET A 373 -15.61 18.88 13.82
N LYS A 374 -15.95 18.14 14.87
CA LYS A 374 -15.88 18.61 16.26
C LYS A 374 -14.46 19.03 16.66
N ASN A 375 -13.44 18.28 16.27
CA ASN A 375 -12.05 18.67 16.51
C ASN A 375 -11.65 19.94 15.75
N ASN A 376 -12.18 20.12 14.54
CA ASN A 376 -11.92 21.33 13.75
C ASN A 376 -12.60 22.56 14.38
N GLU A 377 -13.84 22.43 14.86
CA GLU A 377 -14.55 23.46 15.62
C GLU A 377 -13.76 23.87 16.88
N ASN A 378 -13.31 22.90 17.67
CA ASN A 378 -12.49 23.15 18.85
C ASN A 378 -11.16 23.86 18.49
N ASN A 379 -10.56 23.55 17.35
CA ASN A 379 -9.33 24.22 16.90
C ASN A 379 -9.60 25.65 16.45
N ILE A 380 -10.72 25.91 15.77
CA ILE A 380 -11.16 27.24 15.39
C ILE A 380 -11.42 28.08 16.65
N GLU A 381 -12.09 27.52 17.64
CA GLU A 381 -12.37 28.20 18.91
C GLU A 381 -11.08 28.54 19.67
N LYS A 382 -10.14 27.60 19.78
CA LYS A 382 -8.81 27.85 20.36
C LYS A 382 -8.04 28.94 19.60
N PHE A 383 -8.11 28.94 18.27
CA PHE A 383 -7.47 29.97 17.45
C PHE A 383 -8.10 31.35 17.68
N LYS A 384 -9.44 31.43 17.78
CA LYS A 384 -10.14 32.67 18.13
C LYS A 384 -9.73 33.18 19.51
N ALA A 385 -9.71 32.32 20.53
CA ALA A 385 -9.28 32.67 21.88
C ALA A 385 -7.81 33.16 21.92
N GLN A 386 -6.92 32.50 21.16
CA GLN A 386 -5.52 32.96 21.03
C GLN A 386 -5.43 34.33 20.36
N LYS A 387 -6.24 34.59 19.33
CA LYS A 387 -6.28 35.89 18.64
C LYS A 387 -6.83 36.99 19.55
N GLU A 388 -7.90 36.72 20.28
CA GLU A 388 -8.45 37.65 21.29
C GLU A 388 -7.43 37.97 22.37
N HIS A 389 -6.72 36.97 22.88
CA HIS A 389 -5.63 37.17 23.83
C HIS A 389 -4.48 38.00 23.23
N GLU A 390 -4.11 37.76 21.97
CA GLU A 390 -3.12 38.58 21.24
C GLU A 390 -3.57 40.04 21.12
N PHE A 391 -4.85 40.28 20.82
CA PHE A 391 -5.44 41.62 20.78
C PHE A 391 -5.41 42.29 22.15
N PHE A 392 -5.73 41.55 23.21
CA PHE A 392 -5.65 42.03 24.59
C PHE A 392 -4.23 42.48 24.95
N LEU A 393 -3.22 41.65 24.69
CA LEU A 393 -1.82 42.00 24.93
C LEU A 393 -1.38 43.23 24.12
N LYS A 394 -1.79 43.34 22.84
CA LYS A 394 -1.50 44.53 22.02
C LYS A 394 -2.15 45.80 22.54
N ARG A 395 -3.34 45.70 23.15
CA ARG A 395 -4.03 46.82 23.79
C ARG A 395 -3.30 47.23 25.07
N GLU A 396 -2.88 46.26 25.87
CA GLU A 396 -2.16 46.51 27.11
C GLU A 396 -0.78 47.14 26.88
N ILE A 397 -0.05 46.68 25.86
CA ILE A 397 1.21 47.31 25.45
C ILE A 397 1.01 48.77 25.03
N ARG A 398 -0.09 49.09 24.34
CA ARG A 398 -0.42 50.48 23.98
C ARG A 398 -0.70 51.33 25.23
N ARG A 399 -1.51 50.82 26.16
CA ARG A 399 -1.80 51.47 27.44
C ARG A 399 -0.51 51.80 28.22
N LEU A 400 0.40 50.83 28.33
CA LEU A 400 1.68 51.02 29.03
C LEU A 400 2.57 52.07 28.34
N LYS A 401 2.63 52.07 27.00
CA LYS A 401 3.38 53.09 26.25
C LYS A 401 2.81 54.50 26.43
N GLU A 402 1.49 54.64 26.45
CA GLU A 402 0.82 55.92 26.72
C GLU A 402 1.12 56.41 28.14
N GLU A 403 1.12 55.51 29.13
CA GLU A 403 1.48 55.82 30.52
C GLU A 403 2.94 56.28 30.65
N ASP A 404 3.87 55.58 30.01
CA ASP A 404 5.29 55.96 29.97
C ASP A 404 5.51 57.31 29.29
N PHE A 405 4.78 57.57 28.20
CA PHE A 405 4.82 58.86 27.50
C PHE A 405 4.32 59.99 28.38
N LEU A 406 3.23 59.77 29.14
CA LEU A 406 2.71 60.75 30.10
C LEU A 406 3.72 61.03 31.22
N LYS A 407 4.33 60.00 31.80
CA LYS A 407 5.38 60.14 32.83
C LYS A 407 6.59 60.90 32.30
N MET A 408 7.00 60.63 31.06
CA MET A 408 8.10 61.35 30.40
C MET A 408 7.78 62.84 30.22
N LYS A 409 6.56 63.15 29.74
CA LYS A 409 6.09 64.53 29.55
C LYS A 409 5.98 65.28 30.88
N GLU A 410 5.53 64.62 31.94
CA GLU A 410 5.50 65.19 33.28
C GLU A 410 6.92 65.48 33.81
N ARG A 411 7.86 64.55 33.63
CA ARG A 411 9.27 64.75 33.99
C ARG A 411 9.87 65.94 33.24
N GLN A 412 9.59 66.10 31.95
CA GLN A 412 10.03 67.25 31.16
C GLN A 412 9.47 68.56 31.74
N LYS A 413 8.17 68.63 32.05
CA LYS A 413 7.56 69.81 32.70
C LYS A 413 8.22 70.14 34.04
N ARG A 414 8.52 69.14 34.87
CA ARG A 414 9.23 69.34 36.15
C ARG A 414 10.64 69.91 35.93
N LEU A 415 11.39 69.38 34.96
CA LEU A 415 12.74 69.87 34.63
C LEU A 415 12.71 71.30 34.08
N GLU A 416 11.73 71.64 33.22
CA GLU A 416 11.54 73.00 32.73
C GLU A 416 11.20 73.97 33.86
N PHE A 417 10.34 73.56 34.80
CA PHE A 417 10.01 74.35 35.98
C PHE A 417 11.24 74.60 36.86
N ILE A 418 12.04 73.57 37.13
CA ILE A 418 13.30 73.69 37.89
C ILE A 418 14.24 74.68 37.18
N ARG A 419 14.45 74.53 35.86
CA ARG A 419 15.28 75.46 35.08
C ARG A 419 14.79 76.91 35.17
N LYS A 420 13.48 77.14 35.09
CA LYS A 420 12.89 78.48 35.23
C LYS A 420 13.14 79.05 36.63
N MET A 421 13.03 78.23 37.68
CA MET A 421 13.33 78.66 39.05
C MET A 421 14.81 78.99 39.24
N ASP A 422 15.71 78.20 38.67
CA ASP A 422 17.15 78.46 38.72
C ASP A 422 17.52 79.78 38.04
N ILE A 423 16.93 80.06 36.88
CA ILE A 423 17.11 81.34 36.16
C ILE A 423 16.63 82.51 37.04
N LEU A 424 15.41 82.44 37.57
CA LEU A 424 14.86 83.48 38.44
C LEU A 424 15.70 83.70 39.71
N ASN A 425 16.23 82.63 40.29
CA ASN A 425 17.12 82.73 41.45
C ASN A 425 18.46 83.40 41.08
N LYS A 426 19.04 83.06 39.92
CA LYS A 426 20.25 83.73 39.41
C LYS A 426 20.02 85.22 39.14
N GLU A 427 18.88 85.58 38.56
CA GLU A 427 18.49 86.98 38.34
C GLU A 427 18.35 87.73 39.67
N LYS A 428 17.65 87.16 40.67
CA LYS A 428 17.56 87.74 42.01
C LYS A 428 18.94 87.94 42.66
N MET A 429 19.85 86.96 42.51
CA MET A 429 21.21 87.07 43.02
C MET A 429 22.00 88.17 42.32
N HIS A 430 21.87 88.30 41.01
CA HIS A 430 22.48 89.36 40.21
C HIS A 430 21.93 90.75 40.60
N ASP A 431 20.62 90.89 40.79
CA ASP A 431 20.00 92.12 41.27
C ASP A 431 20.49 92.51 42.67
N ASN A 432 20.60 91.53 43.57
CA ASN A 432 21.16 91.74 44.91
C ASN A 432 22.63 92.17 44.84
N TYR A 433 23.41 91.58 43.94
CA TYR A 433 24.81 91.98 43.69
C TYR A 433 24.88 93.43 43.16
N ILE A 434 24.06 93.79 42.17
CA ILE A 434 23.95 95.17 41.66
C ILE A 434 23.58 96.14 42.79
N LYS A 435 22.58 95.80 43.64
CA LYS A 435 22.17 96.62 44.79
C LYS A 435 23.31 96.83 45.79
N ARG A 436 24.08 95.78 46.09
CA ARG A 436 25.27 95.87 46.95
C ARG A 436 26.32 96.79 46.35
N ASN A 437 26.63 96.64 45.07
CA ASN A 437 27.60 97.49 44.37
C ASN A 437 27.15 98.96 44.34
N LYS A 438 25.87 99.23 44.01
CA LYS A 438 25.29 100.59 44.07
C LYS A 438 25.44 101.19 45.47
N THR A 439 25.15 100.41 46.52
CA THR A 439 25.29 100.86 47.91
C THR A 439 26.75 101.15 48.27
N GLN A 440 27.70 100.31 47.83
CA GLN A 440 29.13 100.55 48.03
C GLN A 440 29.60 101.80 47.30
N ILE A 441 29.21 102.00 46.04
CA ILE A 441 29.52 103.21 45.26
C ILE A 441 28.99 104.46 45.98
N GLU A 442 27.76 104.42 46.49
CA GLU A 442 27.19 105.54 47.26
C GLU A 442 27.94 105.78 48.58
N ARG A 443 28.38 104.72 49.28
CA ARG A 443 29.25 104.86 50.46
C ARG A 443 30.59 105.49 50.09
N PHE A 444 31.20 105.09 48.97
CA PHE A 444 32.45 105.66 48.47
C PHE A 444 32.28 107.14 48.10
N LYS A 445 31.21 107.51 47.39
CA LYS A 445 30.88 108.91 47.07
C LYS A 445 30.67 109.74 48.32
N LYS A 446 29.89 109.25 49.29
CA LYS A 446 29.66 109.92 50.58
C LYS A 446 30.96 110.09 51.36
N SER A 447 31.81 109.05 51.41
CA SER A 447 33.12 109.09 52.05
C SER A 447 34.05 110.10 51.39
N ARG A 448 34.12 110.11 50.05
CA ARG A 448 34.88 111.08 49.26
C ARG A 448 34.39 112.51 49.52
N MET A 449 33.09 112.75 49.48
CA MET A 449 32.50 114.07 49.77
C MET A 449 32.78 114.51 51.21
N ARG A 450 32.68 113.62 52.20
CA ARG A 450 33.06 113.92 53.59
C ARG A 450 34.54 114.30 53.70
N ARG A 451 35.43 113.61 52.99
CA ARG A 451 36.86 113.98 52.92
C ARG A 451 37.04 115.36 52.30
N THR A 452 36.41 115.65 51.17
CA THR A 452 36.48 116.97 50.51
C THR A 452 35.93 118.08 51.40
N VAL A 453 34.78 117.87 52.06
CA VAL A 453 34.22 118.85 53.01
C VAL A 453 35.15 119.06 54.20
N LYS A 454 35.74 117.98 54.75
CA LYS A 454 36.73 118.08 55.82
C LYS A 454 37.96 118.87 55.37
N GLU A 455 38.51 118.57 54.19
CA GLU A 455 39.64 119.30 53.60
C GLU A 455 39.31 120.79 53.41
N MET A 456 38.10 121.13 52.95
CA MET A 456 37.67 122.53 52.84
C MET A 456 37.59 123.20 54.21
N PHE A 457 37.03 122.53 55.21
CA PHE A 457 36.93 123.05 56.58
C PHE A 457 38.30 123.22 57.24
N ASP A 458 39.21 122.26 57.05
CA ASP A 458 40.58 122.32 57.54
C ASP A 458 41.36 123.46 56.85
N LYS A 459 41.16 123.66 55.53
CA LYS A 459 41.71 124.81 54.78
C LYS A 459 41.15 126.14 55.29
N GLN A 460 39.84 126.22 55.55
CA GLN A 460 39.20 127.42 56.09
C GLN A 460 39.72 127.75 57.50
N LYS A 461 39.85 126.74 58.37
CA LYS A 461 40.49 126.88 59.68
C LYS A 461 41.93 127.37 59.55
N LEU A 462 42.74 126.75 58.67
CA LEU A 462 44.12 127.17 58.42
C LEU A 462 44.17 128.62 57.95
N PHE A 463 43.30 129.02 57.03
CA PHE A 463 43.17 130.39 56.56
C PHE A 463 42.80 131.35 57.71
N GLN A 464 41.83 131.01 58.54
CA GLN A 464 41.46 131.80 59.72
C GLN A 464 42.63 131.94 60.71
N THR A 465 43.38 130.86 60.93
CA THR A 465 44.60 130.88 61.76
C THR A 465 45.66 131.80 61.16
N MET A 466 45.86 131.78 59.83
CA MET A 466 46.78 132.69 59.15
C MET A 466 46.33 134.16 59.27
N VAL A 467 45.03 134.44 59.11
CA VAL A 467 44.47 135.78 59.32
C VAL A 467 44.68 136.24 60.77
N ASN A 468 44.43 135.38 61.76
CA ASN A 468 44.66 135.68 63.18
C ASN A 468 46.16 135.90 63.50
N MET A 469 47.07 135.13 62.88
CA MET A 469 48.51 135.36 62.99
C MET A 469 48.93 136.73 62.41
N ASN A 470 48.39 137.09 61.24
CA ASN A 470 48.65 138.41 60.64
C ASN A 470 48.08 139.56 61.49
N ALA A 471 46.86 139.41 62.03
CA ALA A 471 46.22 140.43 62.87
C ALA A 471 46.96 140.65 64.21
N SER A 472 47.58 139.61 64.78
CA SER A 472 48.31 139.68 66.05
C SER A 472 49.75 140.21 65.92
N ARG A 473 50.25 140.52 64.71
CA ARG A 473 51.65 140.90 64.43
C ARG A 473 52.69 139.95 65.02
N MET A 474 52.30 138.70 65.29
CA MET A 474 53.19 137.69 65.87
C MET A 474 53.92 136.93 64.76
N SER A 475 55.24 136.82 64.86
CA SER A 475 56.03 136.01 63.91
C SER A 475 55.57 134.53 63.97
N PRO A 476 55.50 133.80 62.83
CA PRO A 476 55.01 132.41 62.77
C PRO A 476 55.65 131.45 63.79
N LYS A 477 56.94 131.65 64.12
CA LYS A 477 57.67 130.84 65.11
C LYS A 477 57.18 131.01 66.55
N LYS A 478 56.56 132.14 66.91
CA LYS A 478 56.07 132.40 68.28
C LYS A 478 54.64 131.88 68.49
N PHE A 479 53.80 131.92 67.46
CA PHE A 479 52.41 131.44 67.52
C PHE A 479 52.32 129.90 67.60
N LEU A 480 53.17 129.18 66.83
CA LEU A 480 53.22 127.71 66.87
C LEU A 480 53.65 127.17 68.25
N LYS A 481 54.51 127.91 68.97
CA LYS A 481 54.98 127.56 70.31
C LYS A 481 53.93 127.80 71.41
N SER A 482 53.02 128.77 71.23
CA SER A 482 51.95 129.05 72.19
C SER A 482 50.74 128.11 72.10
N GLN A 483 50.59 127.35 71.02
CA GLN A 483 49.48 126.41 70.83
C GLN A 483 49.85 124.93 70.99
N ASN A 484 51.09 124.61 71.43
CA ASN A 484 51.57 123.22 71.57
C ASN A 484 51.36 122.36 70.30
N LEU A 485 51.46 122.95 69.11
CA LEU A 485 51.41 122.26 67.83
C LEU A 485 52.85 121.96 67.38
N GLU A 486 53.55 121.09 68.10
CA GLU A 486 54.74 120.47 67.55
C GLU A 486 54.32 119.51 66.42
N LEU A 487 54.74 119.83 65.21
CA LEU A 487 54.58 119.01 64.01
C LEU A 487 55.42 117.73 64.17
N ASN A 488 54.86 116.73 64.82
CA ASN A 488 55.43 115.39 64.88
C ASN A 488 55.15 114.68 63.55
N VAL A 489 55.95 114.98 62.52
CA VAL A 489 55.90 114.31 61.22
C VAL A 489 56.55 112.94 61.38
N GLN A 490 55.80 111.96 61.89
CA GLN A 490 56.18 110.56 61.76
C GLN A 490 56.00 110.16 60.29
N PHE A 491 57.11 109.96 59.58
CA PHE A 491 57.13 109.25 58.32
C PHE A 491 56.57 107.84 58.57
N ARG A 492 55.32 107.59 58.18
CA ARG A 492 54.78 106.24 58.12
C ARG A 492 55.37 105.57 56.89
N ASP A 493 56.12 104.50 57.10
CA ASP A 493 56.54 103.59 56.04
C ASP A 493 55.32 103.09 55.24
N PRO A 494 55.43 102.93 53.92
CA PRO A 494 54.34 102.44 53.09
C PRO A 494 53.94 101.02 53.52
N PRO A 495 52.64 100.71 53.61
CA PRO A 495 52.18 99.38 53.99
C PRO A 495 52.64 98.37 52.93
N LYS A 496 53.39 97.35 53.36
CA LYS A 496 53.74 96.19 52.54
C LYS A 496 52.44 95.52 52.08
N LEU A 497 52.22 95.48 50.78
CA LEU A 497 51.17 94.69 50.13
C LEU A 497 51.39 93.23 50.51
N LYS A 498 50.45 92.65 51.25
CA LYS A 498 50.36 91.19 51.40
C LYS A 498 49.68 90.68 50.14
N GLU A 499 50.36 89.80 49.41
CA GLU A 499 49.75 88.94 48.41
C GLU A 499 48.69 88.10 49.12
N GLU A 500 47.43 88.32 48.76
CA GLU A 500 46.34 87.40 49.11
C GLU A 500 46.38 86.26 48.09
N ASP A 501 46.65 85.07 48.61
CA ASP A 501 46.52 83.80 47.90
C ASP A 501 45.12 83.70 47.27
N GLN A 502 45.11 83.45 45.96
CA GLN A 502 43.92 83.11 45.19
C GLN A 502 43.70 81.59 45.28
N ASP A 503 42.58 81.18 45.88
CA ASP A 503 41.96 79.87 45.67
C ASP A 503 40.79 79.98 44.67
#